data_AF-A0A972IBX9-F1
#
_entry.id   AF-A0A972IBX9-F1
#
_cell.length_a   1.000
_cell.length_b   1.000
_cell.length_c   1.000
_cell.angle_alpha   90.00
_cell.angle_beta   90.00
_cell.angle_gamma   90.00
#
_symmetry.space_group_name_H-M   'P 1'
#
loop_
_entity.id
_entity.type
_entity.pdbx_description
1 polymer ?
#
loop_
_entity_poly.entity_id
_entity_poly.type
_entity_poly.pdbx_seq_one_letter_code
_entity_poly.pdbx_strand_id
1 'polypeptide(L)'
;MKQWYEPMEPVLIRRIREGENYVHQIKWDGIRGIAVMEDRRVRIFNKSGRERTGFYPETESLADSVKAEKGVFDGELVVFDGLKPSFRKVLKRDQLKSTRCLDRYIKEYPVKYILFDILSLNGEDLRGKPWAERNEILRSSFTRNENIVITDDFRDGKALFAFTKQKGLEGIVT
;
A
#
# COMPACT_ATOMS: atom_id res chain seq x y z
N MET A 1 -7.10 -0.53 -24.57
CA MET A 1 -7.56 -0.14 -23.23
C MET A 1 -6.54 -0.66 -22.23
N LYS A 2 -5.91 0.20 -21.41
CA LYS A 2 -5.00 -0.29 -20.35
C LYS A 2 -5.82 -1.13 -19.38
N GLN A 3 -5.36 -2.35 -19.09
CA GLN A 3 -5.99 -3.26 -18.16
C GLN A 3 -6.05 -2.58 -16.78
N TRP A 4 -7.25 -2.31 -16.28
CA TRP A 4 -7.44 -1.86 -14.91
C TRP A 4 -7.10 -3.02 -13.97
N TYR A 5 -6.33 -2.73 -12.92
CA TYR A 5 -6.02 -3.70 -11.87
C TYR A 5 -7.05 -3.54 -10.77
N GLU A 6 -8.09 -4.38 -10.81
CA GLU A 6 -9.09 -4.43 -9.75
C GLU A 6 -8.44 -4.93 -8.45
N PRO A 7 -8.47 -4.14 -7.35
CA PRO A 7 -7.85 -4.54 -6.10
C PRO A 7 -8.55 -5.76 -5.49
N MET A 8 -7.77 -6.72 -5.00
CA MET A 8 -8.31 -7.83 -4.20
C MET A 8 -8.80 -7.31 -2.85
N GLU A 9 -10.07 -7.60 -2.51
CA GLU A 9 -10.66 -7.19 -1.25
C GLU A 9 -10.57 -8.28 -0.17
N PRO A 10 -10.26 -7.91 1.09
CA PRO A 10 -10.30 -8.85 2.19
C PRO A 10 -11.73 -9.27 2.49
N VAL A 11 -11.92 -10.53 2.86
CA VAL A 11 -13.21 -11.04 3.34
C VAL A 11 -13.22 -11.02 4.87
N LEU A 12 -14.29 -10.47 5.45
CA LEU A 12 -14.45 -10.45 6.90
C LEU A 12 -14.61 -11.87 7.44
N ILE A 13 -13.70 -12.27 8.34
CA ILE A 13 -13.76 -13.53 9.07
C ILE A 13 -13.82 -13.28 10.58
N ARG A 14 -14.47 -14.19 11.32
CA ARG A 14 -14.65 -14.08 12.78
C ARG A 14 -13.57 -14.79 13.59
N ARG A 15 -12.68 -15.55 12.94
CA ARG A 15 -11.60 -16.31 13.58
C ARG A 15 -10.32 -16.09 12.78
N ILE A 16 -9.24 -15.81 13.48
CA ILE A 16 -7.91 -15.68 12.90
C ILE A 16 -7.52 -17.03 12.30
N ARG A 17 -7.02 -17.04 11.06
CA ARG A 17 -6.50 -18.28 10.46
C ARG A 17 -5.19 -18.66 11.14
N GLU A 18 -4.94 -19.95 11.26
CA GLU A 18 -3.74 -20.48 11.90
C GLU A 18 -3.13 -21.57 11.01
N GLY A 19 -1.84 -21.81 11.17
CA GLY A 19 -1.08 -22.79 10.40
C GLY A 19 0.00 -22.17 9.52
N GLU A 20 0.91 -22.99 9.04
CA GLU A 20 2.14 -22.56 8.34
C GLU A 20 1.89 -21.86 7.00
N ASN A 21 0.69 -22.07 6.43
CA ASN A 21 0.25 -21.49 5.17
C ASN A 21 -0.35 -20.09 5.31
N TYR A 22 -0.41 -19.53 6.52
CA TYR A 22 -0.93 -18.19 6.76
C TYR A 22 0.17 -17.22 7.19
N VAL A 23 0.00 -15.98 6.78
CA VAL A 23 0.79 -14.82 7.19
C VAL A 23 -0.19 -13.72 7.55
N HIS A 24 0.17 -12.91 8.55
CA HIS A 24 -0.67 -11.85 9.05
C HIS A 24 0.03 -10.51 8.88
N GLN A 25 -0.70 -9.51 8.42
CA GLN A 25 -0.21 -8.14 8.26
C GLN A 25 -1.11 -7.18 9.03
N ILE A 26 -0.57 -6.03 9.43
CA ILE A 26 -1.38 -4.95 9.99
C ILE A 26 -2.37 -4.48 8.92
N LYS A 27 -3.65 -4.36 9.29
CA LYS A 27 -4.64 -3.67 8.45
C LYS A 27 -4.40 -2.17 8.60
N TRP A 28 -3.75 -1.58 7.60
CA TRP A 28 -3.48 -0.15 7.57
C TRP A 28 -4.75 0.63 7.22
N ASP A 29 -5.02 1.67 8.00
CA ASP A 29 -6.18 2.54 7.81
C ASP A 29 -5.79 3.75 6.95
N GLY A 30 -6.20 3.73 5.68
CA GLY A 30 -5.77 4.72 4.70
C GLY A 30 -6.62 4.77 3.43
N ILE A 31 -6.00 5.17 2.31
CA ILE A 31 -6.61 5.09 0.98
C ILE A 31 -5.85 4.06 0.14
N ARG A 32 -6.51 2.97 -0.23
CA ARG A 32 -5.99 1.97 -1.17
C ARG A 32 -5.46 2.64 -2.43
N GLY A 33 -4.19 2.38 -2.75
CA GLY A 33 -3.48 2.90 -3.91
C GLY A 33 -2.97 1.76 -4.78
N ILE A 34 -3.16 1.88 -6.09
CA ILE A 34 -2.52 1.06 -7.11
C ILE A 34 -1.52 1.95 -7.84
N ALA A 35 -0.24 1.65 -7.69
CA ALA A 35 0.83 2.32 -8.40
C ALA A 35 1.11 1.59 -9.70
N VAL A 36 1.02 2.29 -10.83
CA VAL A 36 1.45 1.83 -12.14
C VAL A 36 2.73 2.58 -12.49
N MET A 37 3.84 1.86 -12.54
CA MET A 37 5.14 2.38 -12.95
C MET A 37 5.42 1.95 -14.39
N GLU A 38 5.70 2.90 -15.27
CA GLU A 38 6.12 2.68 -16.66
C GLU A 38 7.24 3.68 -16.98
N ASP A 39 8.35 3.22 -17.56
CA ASP A 39 9.53 4.04 -17.88
C ASP A 39 9.98 4.91 -16.68
N ARG A 40 9.99 4.31 -15.48
CA ARG A 40 10.29 4.98 -14.19
C ARG A 40 9.34 6.14 -13.83
N ARG A 41 8.20 6.29 -14.51
CA ARG A 41 7.14 7.25 -14.15
C ARG A 41 6.04 6.52 -13.38
N VAL A 42 5.71 7.06 -12.22
CA VAL A 42 4.70 6.48 -11.33
C VAL A 42 3.37 7.21 -11.55
N ARG A 43 2.30 6.44 -11.76
CA ARG A 43 0.91 6.92 -11.68
C ARG A 43 0.20 6.19 -10.56
N ILE A 44 -0.60 6.91 -9.78
CA ILE A 44 -1.34 6.37 -8.65
C ILE A 44 -2.84 6.44 -8.93
N PHE A 45 -3.52 5.32 -8.69
CA PHE A 45 -4.97 5.20 -8.79
C PHE A 45 -5.53 4.75 -7.45
N ASN A 46 -6.66 5.32 -7.04
CA ASN A 46 -7.35 4.80 -5.85
C ASN A 46 -8.21 3.58 -6.21
N LYS A 47 -8.82 2.93 -5.20
CA LYS A 47 -9.71 1.77 -5.38
C LYS A 47 -10.78 1.92 -6.47
N SER A 48 -11.29 3.13 -6.69
CA SER A 48 -12.34 3.42 -7.69
C SER A 48 -11.82 3.59 -9.12
N GLY A 49 -10.51 3.44 -9.36
CA GLY A 49 -9.91 3.70 -10.68
C GLY A 49 -9.59 5.16 -10.95
N ARG A 50 -9.82 6.06 -9.99
CA ARG A 50 -9.53 7.48 -10.15
C ARG A 50 -8.03 7.71 -10.02
N GLU A 51 -7.44 8.34 -11.02
CA GLU A 51 -6.05 8.79 -10.94
C GLU A 51 -5.89 9.90 -9.90
N ARG A 52 -4.94 9.73 -9.00
CA ARG A 52 -4.59 10.66 -7.91
C ARG A 52 -3.09 11.02 -7.89
N THR A 53 -2.33 10.69 -8.94
CA THR A 53 -0.87 10.91 -9.05
C THR A 53 -0.41 12.27 -8.50
N GLY A 54 -0.94 13.37 -9.05
CA GLY A 54 -0.54 14.72 -8.63
C GLY A 54 -0.97 15.14 -7.23
N PHE A 55 -1.70 14.32 -6.48
CA PHE A 55 -2.09 14.59 -5.09
C PHE A 55 -1.23 13.84 -4.06
N TYR A 56 -0.34 12.96 -4.52
CA TYR A 56 0.55 12.14 -3.70
C TYR A 56 1.97 12.12 -4.28
N PRO A 57 2.66 13.27 -4.41
CA PRO A 57 4.00 13.32 -4.97
C PRO A 57 5.02 12.48 -4.18
N GLU A 58 4.75 12.17 -2.90
CA GLU A 58 5.58 11.24 -2.11
C GLU A 58 5.73 9.86 -2.77
N THR A 59 4.73 9.43 -3.56
CA THR A 59 4.71 8.15 -4.28
C THR A 59 5.64 8.10 -5.48
N GLU A 60 6.08 9.24 -6.00
CA GLU A 60 7.01 9.30 -7.15
C GLU A 60 8.34 8.62 -6.83
N SER A 61 8.78 8.71 -5.57
CA SER A 61 10.01 8.08 -5.06
C SER A 61 10.00 6.54 -5.13
N LEU A 62 8.86 5.92 -5.43
CA LEU A 62 8.77 4.49 -5.72
C LEU A 62 9.69 4.09 -6.89
N ALA A 63 9.81 4.93 -7.92
CA ALA A 63 10.68 4.66 -9.07
C ALA A 63 12.16 4.51 -8.69
N ASP A 64 12.59 5.20 -7.64
CA ASP A 64 13.97 5.12 -7.13
C ASP A 64 14.22 3.90 -6.23
N SER A 65 13.13 3.25 -5.81
CA SER A 65 13.17 2.17 -4.83
C SER A 65 13.00 0.80 -5.47
N VAL A 66 12.42 0.74 -6.66
CA VAL A 66 12.19 -0.51 -7.39
C VAL A 66 13.31 -0.69 -8.42
N LYS A 67 13.96 -1.86 -8.39
CA LYS A 67 14.98 -2.29 -9.36
C LYS A 67 14.35 -2.79 -10.67
N ALA A 68 13.49 -1.98 -11.28
CA ALA A 68 12.79 -2.29 -12.53
C ALA A 68 12.35 -1.01 -13.25
N GLU A 69 12.07 -1.11 -14.55
CA GLU A 69 11.57 0.02 -15.34
C GLU A 69 10.05 0.12 -15.34
N LYS A 70 9.37 -1.02 -15.16
CA LYS A 70 7.91 -1.11 -15.13
C LYS A 70 7.42 -2.12 -14.10
N GLY A 71 6.28 -1.83 -13.48
CA GLY A 71 5.64 -2.70 -12.50
C GLY A 71 4.35 -2.12 -11.96
N VAL A 72 3.54 -2.96 -11.33
CA VAL A 72 2.28 -2.56 -10.69
C VAL A 72 2.29 -3.03 -9.24
N PHE A 73 2.05 -2.11 -8.32
CA PHE A 73 2.18 -2.32 -6.88
C PHE A 73 0.89 -1.95 -6.18
N ASP A 74 0.49 -2.76 -5.21
CA ASP A 74 -0.71 -2.57 -4.42
C ASP A 74 -0.33 -2.22 -2.98
N GLY A 75 -0.94 -1.17 -2.46
CA GLY A 75 -0.59 -0.61 -1.16
C GLY A 75 -1.67 0.30 -0.59
N GLU A 76 -1.35 0.86 0.57
CA GLU A 76 -2.20 1.79 1.30
C GLU A 76 -1.47 3.13 1.45
N LEU A 77 -2.13 4.22 1.06
CA LEU A 77 -1.66 5.59 1.32
C LEU A 77 -2.09 5.97 2.73
N VAL A 78 -1.13 6.18 3.62
CA VAL A 78 -1.37 6.39 5.05
C VAL A 78 -0.76 7.71 5.51
N VAL A 79 -1.55 8.50 6.24
CA VAL A 79 -1.05 9.65 7.00
C VAL A 79 -1.00 9.26 8.47
N PHE A 80 0.14 9.51 9.12
CA PHE A 80 0.32 9.24 10.54
C PHE A 80 0.03 10.48 11.40
N ASP A 81 -0.55 10.26 12.57
CA ASP A 81 -0.69 11.22 13.67
C ASP A 81 0.08 10.68 14.89
N GLY A 82 1.32 11.13 15.05
CA GLY A 82 2.29 10.44 15.90
C GLY A 82 2.57 9.03 15.35
N LEU A 83 2.27 8.00 16.14
CA LEU A 83 2.49 6.59 15.78
C LEU A 83 1.25 5.90 15.20
N LYS A 84 0.12 6.61 15.06
CA LYS A 84 -1.15 6.00 14.62
C LYS A 84 -1.54 6.47 13.22
N PRO A 85 -2.02 5.57 12.34
CA PRO A 85 -2.70 5.97 11.12
C PRO A 85 -3.89 6.89 11.41
N SER A 86 -4.14 7.85 10.51
CA SER A 86 -5.26 8.78 10.60
C SER A 86 -6.01 8.83 9.27
N PHE A 87 -7.05 7.99 9.14
CA PHE A 87 -7.92 7.97 7.97
C PHE A 87 -8.48 9.35 7.64
N ARG A 88 -8.93 10.10 8.66
CA ARG A 88 -9.47 11.46 8.48
C ARG A 88 -8.48 12.39 7.79
N LYS A 89 -7.18 12.31 8.11
CA LYS A 89 -6.15 13.18 7.52
C LYS A 89 -5.86 12.79 6.07
N VAL A 90 -5.71 11.50 5.76
CA VAL A 90 -5.49 11.06 4.38
C VAL A 90 -6.74 11.25 3.51
N LEU A 91 -7.94 11.05 4.05
CA LEU A 91 -9.19 11.32 3.35
C LEU A 91 -9.31 12.79 2.92
N LYS A 92 -8.86 13.72 3.77
CA LYS A 92 -8.78 15.15 3.39
C LYS A 92 -7.87 15.38 2.18
N ARG A 93 -6.76 14.65 2.05
CA ARG A 93 -5.90 14.70 0.84
C ARG A 93 -6.61 14.09 -0.36
N ASP A 94 -7.28 12.95 -0.19
CA ASP A 94 -7.94 12.27 -1.30
C ASP A 94 -9.16 13.03 -1.86
N GLN A 95 -9.80 13.85 -1.03
CA GLN A 95 -10.94 14.67 -1.43
C GLN A 95 -10.56 15.99 -2.12
N LEU A 96 -9.26 16.33 -2.19
CA LEU A 96 -8.81 17.53 -2.89
C LEU A 96 -9.20 17.49 -4.38
N LYS A 97 -9.82 18.57 -4.83
CA LYS A 97 -10.25 18.78 -6.22
C LYS A 97 -9.20 19.50 -7.09
N SER A 98 -8.22 20.15 -6.45
CA SER A 98 -7.16 20.92 -7.10
C SER A 98 -5.87 20.80 -6.29
N THR A 99 -4.73 20.86 -6.97
CA THR A 99 -3.39 20.85 -6.37
C THR A 99 -2.92 22.22 -5.87
N ARG A 100 -3.73 23.28 -5.99
CA ARG A 100 -3.37 24.65 -5.59
C ARG A 100 -2.91 24.78 -4.14
N CYS A 101 -3.48 23.99 -3.23
CA CYS A 101 -3.12 23.99 -1.81
C CYS A 101 -2.23 22.81 -1.41
N LEU A 102 -1.71 22.04 -2.38
CA LEU A 102 -1.07 20.76 -2.12
C LEU A 102 0.17 20.89 -1.23
N ASP A 103 1.01 21.91 -1.44
CA ASP A 103 2.23 22.13 -0.63
C ASP A 103 1.95 22.24 0.87
N ARG A 104 0.81 22.84 1.22
CA ARG A 104 0.34 22.92 2.61
C ARG A 104 -0.07 21.54 3.11
N TYR A 105 -0.80 20.77 2.31
CA TYR A 105 -1.28 19.44 2.69
C TYR A 105 -0.15 18.40 2.77
N ILE A 106 0.91 18.52 1.96
CA ILE A 106 2.10 17.67 2.07
C ILE A 106 2.77 17.88 3.42
N LYS A 107 2.89 19.13 3.88
CA LYS A 107 3.48 19.47 5.18
C LYS A 107 2.59 19.05 6.35
N GLU A 108 1.28 19.29 6.27
CA GLU A 108 0.34 18.95 7.36
C GLU A 108 0.05 17.45 7.44
N TYR A 109 0.01 16.77 6.30
CA TYR A 109 -0.45 15.39 6.15
C TYR A 109 0.50 14.60 5.24
N PRO A 110 1.78 14.43 5.61
CA PRO A 110 2.73 13.67 4.81
C PRO A 110 2.27 12.22 4.68
N VAL A 111 2.32 11.69 3.46
CA VAL A 111 1.86 10.33 3.17
C VAL A 111 3.02 9.35 3.15
N LYS A 112 2.83 8.19 3.78
CA LYS A 112 3.60 6.97 3.54
C LYS A 112 2.78 6.04 2.67
N TYR A 113 3.39 5.48 1.63
CA TYR A 113 2.78 4.45 0.80
C TYR A 113 3.24 3.08 1.26
N ILE A 114 2.34 2.34 1.90
CA ILE A 114 2.64 1.05 2.52
C ILE A 114 2.22 -0.07 1.57
N LEU A 115 3.20 -0.68 0.91
CA LEU A 115 3.01 -1.78 -0.04
C LEU A 115 2.76 -3.09 0.69
N PHE A 116 1.86 -3.90 0.14
CA PHE A 116 1.61 -5.27 0.62
C PHE A 116 1.51 -6.30 -0.52
N ASP A 117 1.51 -5.86 -1.80
CA ASP A 117 1.53 -6.77 -2.94
C ASP A 117 2.21 -6.17 -4.18
N ILE A 118 2.59 -7.04 -5.11
CA ILE A 118 3.08 -6.72 -6.45
C ILE A 118 2.29 -7.52 -7.48
N LEU A 119 1.66 -6.81 -8.41
CA LEU A 119 0.74 -7.40 -9.39
C LEU A 119 1.43 -7.64 -10.74
N SER A 120 2.45 -6.85 -11.07
CA SER A 120 3.31 -7.08 -12.24
C SER A 120 4.70 -6.50 -12.03
N LEU A 121 5.69 -7.07 -12.70
CA LEU A 121 7.07 -6.56 -12.70
C LEU A 121 7.72 -6.86 -14.06
N ASN A 122 8.40 -5.87 -14.65
CA ASN A 122 9.06 -6.01 -15.96
C ASN A 122 8.16 -6.56 -17.08
N GLY A 123 6.84 -6.37 -16.98
CA GLY A 123 5.86 -6.79 -17.97
C GLY A 123 5.32 -8.21 -17.76
N GLU A 124 5.81 -8.94 -16.76
CA GLU A 124 5.21 -10.21 -16.33
C GLU A 124 4.02 -9.93 -15.41
N ASP A 125 2.88 -10.56 -15.69
CA ASP A 125 1.71 -10.56 -14.80
C ASP A 125 1.92 -11.60 -13.68
N LEU A 126 1.96 -11.12 -12.44
CA LEU A 126 2.27 -11.95 -11.26
C LEU A 126 1.01 -12.45 -10.56
N ARG A 127 -0.19 -11.99 -10.94
CA ARG A 127 -1.44 -12.28 -10.22
C ARG A 127 -1.80 -13.76 -10.16
N GLY A 128 -1.29 -14.57 -11.10
CA GLY A 128 -1.46 -16.02 -11.12
C GLY A 128 -0.54 -16.77 -10.15
N LYS A 129 0.49 -16.13 -9.59
CA LYS A 129 1.43 -16.76 -8.65
C LYS A 129 0.86 -16.75 -7.21
N PRO A 130 1.22 -17.72 -6.37
CA PRO A 130 0.95 -17.67 -4.93
C PRO A 130 1.41 -16.35 -4.29
N TRP A 131 0.67 -15.86 -3.29
CA TRP A 131 1.01 -14.59 -2.61
C TRP A 131 2.43 -14.60 -2.03
N ALA A 132 2.90 -15.73 -1.49
CA ALA A 132 4.25 -15.85 -0.95
C ALA A 132 5.34 -15.54 -1.99
N GLU A 133 5.20 -16.06 -3.22
CA GLU A 133 6.11 -15.77 -4.32
C GLU A 133 6.06 -14.29 -4.73
N ARG A 134 4.85 -13.70 -4.80
CA ARG A 134 4.71 -12.26 -5.11
C ARG A 134 5.37 -11.40 -4.04
N ASN A 135 5.17 -11.73 -2.77
CA ASN A 135 5.78 -11.00 -1.66
C ASN A 135 7.31 -11.12 -1.65
N GLU A 136 7.87 -12.28 -2.00
CA GLU A 136 9.32 -12.45 -2.18
C GLU A 136 9.85 -11.60 -3.34
N ILE A 137 9.15 -11.57 -4.47
CA ILE A 137 9.49 -10.70 -5.62
C ILE A 137 9.41 -9.23 -5.22
N LEU A 138 8.36 -8.82 -4.49
CA LEU A 138 8.21 -7.45 -3.99
C LEU A 138 9.41 -7.06 -3.12
N ARG A 139 9.76 -7.88 -2.13
CA ARG A 139 10.85 -7.58 -1.19
C ARG A 139 12.23 -7.59 -1.85
N SER A 140 12.50 -8.52 -2.77
CA SER A 140 13.79 -8.62 -3.46
C SER A 140 14.01 -7.53 -4.53
N SER A 141 12.92 -7.04 -5.13
CA SER A 141 12.96 -5.96 -6.12
C SER A 141 13.03 -4.56 -5.50
N PHE A 142 12.84 -4.44 -4.18
CA PHE A 142 12.72 -3.16 -3.49
C PHE A 142 13.95 -2.82 -2.65
N THR A 143 14.34 -1.54 -2.66
CA THR A 143 15.36 -0.96 -1.77
C THR A 143 14.71 0.03 -0.80
N ARG A 144 15.38 0.28 0.32
CA ARG A 144 14.86 1.16 1.38
C ARG A 144 14.52 2.54 0.83
N ASN A 145 13.33 3.03 1.19
CA ASN A 145 12.84 4.36 0.88
C ASN A 145 12.26 5.01 2.14
N GLU A 146 12.23 6.34 2.18
CA GLU A 146 11.64 7.08 3.29
C GLU A 146 10.11 7.03 3.27
N ASN A 147 9.49 7.26 2.11
CA ASN A 147 8.06 7.40 1.93
C ASN A 147 7.36 6.12 1.49
N ILE A 148 8.10 5.17 0.93
CA ILE A 148 7.59 3.88 0.48
C ILE A 148 8.08 2.78 1.43
N VAL A 149 7.15 2.01 1.97
CA VAL A 149 7.43 0.99 2.98
C VAL A 149 6.73 -0.30 2.57
N ILE A 150 7.37 -1.45 2.72
CA ILE A 150 6.69 -2.75 2.60
C ILE A 150 6.20 -3.12 4.00
N THR A 151 4.92 -3.48 4.14
CA THR A 151 4.38 -3.92 5.43
C THR A 151 5.09 -5.16 5.96
N ASP A 152 5.18 -5.31 7.27
CA ASP A 152 5.78 -6.49 7.90
C ASP A 152 4.82 -7.68 7.90
N ASP A 153 5.42 -8.87 7.85
CA ASP A 153 4.75 -10.17 7.87
C ASP A 153 4.93 -10.83 9.23
N PHE A 154 3.82 -11.32 9.81
CA PHE A 154 3.82 -11.98 11.11
C PHE A 154 3.26 -13.39 11.00
N ARG A 155 3.87 -14.34 11.74
CA ARG A 155 3.38 -15.72 11.85
C ARG A 155 2.32 -15.91 12.92
N ASP A 156 2.43 -15.17 14.03
CA ASP A 156 1.46 -15.25 15.12
C ASP A 156 0.38 -14.17 14.96
N GLY A 157 -0.71 -14.55 14.29
CA GLY A 157 -1.86 -13.67 14.08
C GLY A 157 -2.59 -13.29 15.37
N LYS A 158 -2.59 -14.16 16.40
CA LYS A 158 -3.24 -13.88 17.68
C LYS A 158 -2.47 -12.79 18.44
N ALA A 159 -1.15 -12.92 18.50
CA ALA A 159 -0.29 -11.90 19.10
C ALA A 159 -0.40 -10.57 18.33
N LEU A 160 -0.36 -10.61 16.99
CA LEU A 160 -0.52 -9.39 16.19
C LEU A 160 -1.89 -8.73 16.42
N PHE A 161 -2.97 -9.51 16.46
CA PHE A 161 -4.31 -8.98 16.72
C PHE A 161 -4.46 -8.39 18.14
N ALA A 162 -3.85 -9.01 19.15
CA ALA A 162 -3.80 -8.44 20.49
C ALA A 162 -3.01 -7.12 20.51
N PHE A 163 -1.88 -7.07 19.80
CA PHE A 163 -1.08 -5.85 19.64
C PHE A 163 -1.86 -4.73 18.95
N THR A 164 -2.56 -5.00 17.85
CA THR A 164 -3.35 -3.99 17.15
C THR A 164 -4.45 -3.43 18.03
N LYS A 165 -5.13 -4.26 18.83
CA LYS A 165 -6.08 -3.79 19.87
C LYS A 165 -5.43 -2.89 20.90
N GLN A 166 -4.28 -3.29 21.46
CA GLN A 166 -3.56 -2.50 22.46
C GLN A 166 -3.16 -1.12 21.91
N LYS A 167 -2.75 -1.06 20.64
CA LYS A 167 -2.35 0.19 19.97
C LYS A 167 -3.54 0.96 19.40
N GLY A 168 -4.74 0.40 19.40
CA GLY A 168 -5.92 0.98 18.77
C GLY A 168 -5.77 1.13 17.26
N LEU A 169 -5.15 0.14 16.61
CA LEU A 169 -5.09 0.00 15.16
C LEU A 169 -6.33 -0.76 14.66
N GLU A 170 -6.63 -0.67 13.36
CA GLU A 170 -7.88 -1.17 12.78
C GLU A 170 -8.04 -2.70 12.91
N GLY A 171 -6.95 -3.44 12.74
CA GLY A 171 -6.96 -4.89 12.84
C GLY A 171 -5.81 -5.53 12.06
N ILE A 172 -6.07 -6.73 11.54
CA ILE A 172 -5.10 -7.48 10.73
C ILE A 172 -5.77 -7.98 9.44
N VAL A 173 -4.95 -8.22 8.42
CA VAL A 173 -5.30 -8.99 7.22
C VAL A 173 -4.53 -10.31 7.28
N THR A 174 -5.12 -11.38 6.74
CA THR A 174 -4.61 -12.75 6.80
C THR A 174 -4.90 -13.47 5.50
#